data_AF-R6IDI7-F1
#
_entry.id   AF-R6IDI7-F1
#
_cell.length_a   1.000
_cell.length_b   1.000
_cell.length_c   1.000
_cell.angle_alpha   90.00
_cell.angle_beta   90.00
_cell.angle_gamma   90.00
#
_symmetry.space_group_name_H-M   'P 1'
#
loop_
_entity.id
_entity.type
_entity.pdbx_description
1 polymer ?
#
loop_
_entity_poly.entity_id
_entity_poly.type
_entity_poly.pdbx_seq_one_letter_code
_entity_poly.pdbx_strand_id
1 'polypeptide(L)'
;MKVLLNEQGYVESYALEGELVDALETAEPNDLSHLEKHFTSYWMRDGTLVFDEGKDAQAQSEAAKAEYRRRRELECFPIINRGQLWYDTLSEGQLSELKNWYQAWLDGTNTQTIPEKPEWLT
;
A
#
# COMPACT_ATOMS: atom_id res chain seq x y z
N MET A 1 1.11 -2.05 -29.08
CA MET A 1 0.39 -1.31 -28.02
C MET A 1 0.84 0.15 -27.94
N LYS A 2 0.04 1.01 -27.29
CA LYS A 2 0.36 2.41 -26.98
C LYS A 2 0.52 2.59 -25.48
N VAL A 3 1.53 3.37 -25.06
CA VAL A 3 1.79 3.66 -23.65
C VAL A 3 1.93 5.16 -23.40
N LEU A 4 1.27 5.65 -22.36
CA LEU A 4 1.51 6.96 -21.80
C LEU A 4 2.53 6.82 -20.67
N LEU A 5 3.56 7.65 -20.68
CA LEU A 5 4.60 7.64 -19.65
C LEU A 5 4.45 8.86 -18.74
N ASN A 6 4.71 8.69 -17.45
CA ASN A 6 4.85 9.81 -16.53
C ASN A 6 6.20 10.55 -16.75
N GLU A 7 6.42 11.64 -16.01
CA GLU A 7 7.64 12.44 -16.08
C GLU A 7 8.95 11.67 -15.80
N GLN A 8 8.85 10.53 -15.11
CA GLN A 8 9.98 9.66 -14.77
C GLN A 8 10.21 8.57 -15.84
N GLY A 9 9.38 8.50 -16.89
CA GLY A 9 9.49 7.52 -17.97
C GLY A 9 8.84 6.16 -17.68
N TYR A 10 8.08 6.04 -16.59
CA TYR A 10 7.32 4.83 -16.27
C TYR A 10 5.91 4.88 -16.87
N VAL A 11 5.33 3.72 -17.20
CA VAL A 11 3.99 3.65 -17.77
C VAL A 11 2.96 4.12 -16.76
N GLU A 12 2.22 5.17 -17.12
CA GLU A 12 1.08 5.69 -16.35
C GLU A 12 -0.25 5.10 -16.84
N SER A 13 -0.33 4.79 -18.13
CA SER A 13 -1.50 4.17 -18.76
C SER A 13 -1.10 3.48 -20.07
N TYR A 14 -1.91 2.54 -20.55
CA TYR A 14 -1.66 1.85 -21.81
C TYR A 14 -2.96 1.43 -22.52
N ALA A 15 -2.86 1.23 -23.83
CA ALA A 15 -3.91 0.67 -24.67
C ALA A 15 -3.32 -0.46 -25.52
N LEU A 16 -3.87 -1.66 -25.38
CA LEU A 16 -3.57 -2.79 -26.26
C LEU A 16 -4.23 -2.58 -27.63
N GLU A 17 -5.48 -2.12 -27.60
CA GLU A 17 -6.27 -1.74 -28.77
C GLU A 17 -6.78 -0.30 -28.61
N GLY A 18 -6.76 0.48 -29.70
CA GLY A 18 -7.25 1.86 -29.73
C GLY A 18 -6.16 2.92 -29.57
N GLU A 19 -6.60 4.15 -29.34
CA GLU A 19 -5.75 5.35 -29.31
C GLU A 19 -5.61 5.91 -27.90
N LEU A 20 -4.41 6.39 -27.57
CA LEU A 20 -4.12 7.21 -26.40
C LEU A 20 -3.43 8.48 -26.87
N VAL A 21 -3.93 9.63 -26.42
CA VAL A 21 -3.34 10.93 -26.74
C VAL A 21 -1.96 11.02 -26.10
N ASP A 22 -0.98 11.55 -26.83
CA ASP A 22 0.42 11.71 -26.41
C ASP A 22 1.15 10.41 -26.05
N ALA A 23 0.59 9.26 -26.39
CA ALA A 23 1.22 7.97 -26.14
C ALA A 23 2.31 7.62 -27.16
N LEU A 24 3.27 6.83 -26.70
CA LEU A 24 4.31 6.22 -27.50
C LEU A 24 3.88 4.84 -27.99
N GLU A 25 4.24 4.50 -29.22
CA GLU A 25 4.05 3.16 -29.76
C GLU A 25 5.21 2.25 -29.34
N THR A 26 4.88 1.05 -28.88
CA THR A 26 5.85 0.01 -28.51
C THR A 26 5.30 -1.37 -28.84
N ALA A 27 6.21 -2.33 -29.01
CA ALA A 27 5.87 -3.74 -29.04
C ALA A 27 5.21 -4.16 -27.71
N GLU A 28 4.30 -5.12 -27.81
CA GLU A 28 3.69 -5.75 -26.65
C GLU A 28 4.71 -6.65 -25.92
N PRO A 29 4.78 -6.58 -24.58
CA PRO A 29 5.52 -7.56 -23.79
C PRO A 29 4.98 -8.97 -24.01
N ASN A 30 5.86 -9.97 -23.91
CA ASN A 30 5.47 -11.37 -24.05
C ASN A 30 4.49 -11.84 -22.96
N ASP A 31 4.50 -11.21 -21.78
CA ASP A 31 3.62 -11.51 -20.66
C ASP A 31 2.68 -10.34 -20.37
N LEU A 32 1.53 -10.34 -21.04
CA LEU A 32 0.51 -9.31 -20.87
C LEU A 32 -0.17 -9.39 -19.49
N SER A 33 -0.26 -10.58 -18.88
CA SER A 33 -0.83 -10.74 -17.55
C SER A 33 0.07 -10.13 -16.46
N HIS A 34 1.39 -10.19 -16.64
CA HIS A 34 2.32 -9.48 -15.79
C HIS A 34 2.24 -7.97 -16.01
N LEU A 35 2.18 -7.52 -17.26
CA LEU A 35 2.00 -6.10 -17.59
C LEU A 35 0.74 -5.54 -16.91
N GLU A 36 -0.41 -6.20 -17.04
CA GLU A 36 -1.68 -5.74 -16.45
C GLU A 36 -1.58 -5.49 -14.94
N LYS A 37 -0.84 -6.33 -14.22
CA LYS A 37 -0.67 -6.22 -12.77
C LYS A 37 0.38 -5.18 -12.37
N HIS A 38 1.40 -4.98 -13.20
CA HIS A 38 2.62 -4.28 -12.81
C HIS A 38 2.98 -3.11 -13.74
N PHE A 39 2.08 -2.65 -14.61
CA PHE A 39 2.41 -1.69 -15.67
C PHE A 39 3.11 -0.43 -15.13
N THR A 40 2.72 0.07 -13.95
CA THR A 40 3.36 1.25 -13.32
C THR A 40 4.83 1.06 -12.92
N SER A 41 5.31 -0.17 -12.96
CA SER A 41 6.71 -0.57 -12.72
C SER A 41 7.46 -0.87 -14.03
N TYR A 42 6.82 -0.70 -15.19
CA TYR A 42 7.51 -0.73 -16.48
C TYR A 42 7.96 0.67 -16.88
N TRP A 43 9.14 0.77 -17.46
CA TRP A 43 9.69 2.00 -18.00
C TRP A 43 10.19 1.80 -19.43
N MET A 44 10.26 2.90 -20.18
CA MET A 44 10.70 2.88 -21.56
C MET A 44 12.23 2.95 -21.65
N ARG A 45 12.83 1.95 -22.30
CA ARG A 45 14.26 1.92 -22.61
C ARG A 45 14.46 1.52 -24.07
N ASP A 46 15.09 2.41 -24.84
CA ASP A 46 15.40 2.18 -26.25
C ASP A 46 14.17 1.74 -27.10
N GLY A 47 13.00 2.32 -26.81
CA GLY A 47 11.75 2.02 -27.51
C GLY A 47 11.06 0.71 -27.09
N THR A 48 11.53 0.06 -26.03
CA THR A 48 10.93 -1.16 -25.47
C THR A 48 10.58 -0.98 -23.99
N LEU A 49 9.50 -1.60 -23.55
CA LEU A 49 9.14 -1.66 -22.13
C LEU A 49 10.05 -2.65 -21.38
N VAL A 50 10.67 -2.16 -20.30
CA VAL A 50 11.50 -2.96 -19.39
C VAL A 50 10.87 -2.91 -18.02
N PHE A 51 10.76 -4.06 -17.36
CA PHE A 51 10.26 -4.13 -15.99
C PHE A 51 11.35 -3.70 -15.01
N ASP A 52 10.99 -2.86 -14.04
CA ASP A 52 11.84 -2.43 -12.95
C ASP A 52 11.40 -3.10 -11.64
N GLU A 53 12.10 -4.17 -11.29
CA GLU A 53 11.87 -4.92 -10.05
C GLU A 53 12.00 -4.05 -8.79
N GLY A 54 12.90 -3.06 -8.81
CA GLY A 54 13.11 -2.16 -7.68
C GLY A 54 11.93 -1.21 -7.49
N LYS A 55 11.40 -0.66 -8.58
CA LYS A 55 10.19 0.16 -8.56
C LYS A 55 8.98 -0.63 -8.09
N ASP A 56 8.83 -1.87 -8.58
CA ASP A 56 7.73 -2.74 -8.18
C ASP A 56 7.79 -3.12 -6.71
N ALA A 57 8.96 -3.52 -6.21
CA ALA A 57 9.16 -3.83 -4.80
C ALA A 57 8.84 -2.62 -3.90
N GLN A 58 9.19 -1.41 -4.32
CA GLN A 58 8.82 -0.17 -3.61
C GLN A 58 7.30 0.06 -3.62
N ALA A 59 6.64 -0.12 -4.77
CA ALA A 59 5.20 0.04 -4.89
C ALA A 59 4.44 -0.96 -4.01
N GLN A 60 4.86 -2.23 -4.03
CA GLN A 60 4.30 -3.28 -3.17
C GLN A 60 4.53 -2.97 -1.68
N SER A 61 5.74 -2.51 -1.31
CA SER A 61 6.02 -2.13 0.08
C SER A 61 5.15 -0.96 0.54
N GLU A 62 4.91 0.04 -0.30
CA GLU A 62 4.06 1.17 0.07
C GLU A 62 2.58 0.78 0.12
N ALA A 63 2.12 -0.09 -0.80
CA ALA A 63 0.77 -0.65 -0.76
C ALA A 63 0.53 -1.45 0.54
N ALA A 64 1.48 -2.26 0.96
CA ALA A 64 1.39 -3.00 2.22
C ALA A 64 1.38 -2.08 3.45
N LYS A 65 2.17 -1.00 3.44
CA LYS A 65 2.11 0.05 4.48
C LYS A 65 0.77 0.78 4.48
N ALA A 66 0.21 1.10 3.32
CA ALA A 66 -1.08 1.74 3.19
C ALA A 66 -2.20 0.85 3.76
N GLU A 67 -2.18 -0.45 3.45
CA GLU A 67 -3.12 -1.41 4.03
C GLU A 67 -2.97 -1.51 5.55
N TYR A 68 -1.74 -1.55 6.07
CA TYR A 68 -1.51 -1.51 7.52
C TYR A 68 -2.10 -0.26 8.17
N ARG A 69 -1.90 0.93 7.57
CA ARG A 69 -2.48 2.19 8.06
C ARG A 69 -4.01 2.13 8.05
N ARG A 70 -4.61 1.61 6.97
CA ARG A 70 -6.06 1.41 6.87
C ARG A 70 -6.59 0.50 7.98
N ARG A 71 -5.90 -0.60 8.27
CA ARG A 71 -6.26 -1.50 9.37
C ARG A 71 -6.16 -0.82 10.73
N ARG A 72 -5.09 -0.07 10.99
CA ARG A 72 -4.96 0.72 12.23
C ARG A 72 -6.11 1.72 12.39
N GLU A 73 -6.50 2.39 11.30
CA GLU A 73 -7.64 3.31 11.31
C GLU A 73 -8.96 2.63 11.67
N LEU A 74 -9.17 1.38 11.25
CA LEU A 74 -10.41 0.65 11.48
C LEU A 74 -10.42 -0.13 12.81
N GLU A 75 -9.27 -0.66 13.23
CA GLU A 75 -9.18 -1.56 14.38
C GLU A 75 -8.71 -0.84 15.65
N CYS A 76 -7.74 0.07 15.52
CA CYS A 76 -7.10 0.72 16.66
C CYS A 76 -7.78 2.03 17.04
N PHE A 77 -7.97 2.95 16.09
CA PHE A 77 -8.45 4.30 16.38
C PHE A 77 -9.86 4.36 16.99
N PRO A 78 -10.83 3.49 16.64
CA PRO A 78 -12.14 3.49 17.31
C PRO A 78 -12.07 3.10 18.79
N ILE A 79 -10.98 2.46 19.23
CA ILE A 79 -10.71 2.14 20.63
C ILE A 79 -9.92 3.26 21.31
N ILE A 80 -8.80 3.69 20.70
CA ILE A 80 -7.87 4.67 21.26
C ILE A 80 -8.42 6.10 21.26
N ASN A 81 -9.42 6.40 20.45
CA ASN A 81 -10.05 7.72 20.44
C ASN A 81 -11.37 7.74 21.23
N ARG A 82 -11.57 6.81 22.17
CA ARG A 82 -12.71 6.86 23.12
C ARG A 82 -12.53 8.02 24.10
N GLY A 83 -13.64 8.47 24.70
CA GLY A 83 -13.62 9.60 25.64
C GLY A 83 -13.07 9.22 27.02
N GLN A 84 -12.68 10.22 27.81
CA GLN A 84 -12.13 10.06 29.18
C GLN A 84 -13.00 9.17 30.07
N LEU A 85 -14.33 9.33 30.00
CA LEU A 85 -15.27 8.53 30.78
C LEU A 85 -15.12 7.02 30.55
N TRP A 86 -14.75 6.59 29.35
CA TRP A 86 -14.49 5.17 29.08
C TRP A 86 -13.17 4.72 29.71
N TYR A 87 -12.12 5.54 29.61
CA TYR A 87 -10.82 5.26 30.21
C TYR A 87 -10.89 5.15 31.73
N ASP A 88 -11.71 5.97 32.37
CA ASP A 88 -11.91 5.96 33.83
C ASP A 88 -12.54 4.66 34.33
N THR A 89 -13.13 3.84 33.45
CA THR A 89 -13.67 2.52 33.80
C THR A 89 -12.63 1.40 33.79
N LEU A 90 -11.45 1.64 33.22
CA LEU A 90 -10.42 0.60 33.07
C LEU A 90 -9.61 0.43 34.35
N SER A 91 -9.26 -0.82 34.67
CA SER A 91 -8.23 -1.08 35.65
C SER A 91 -6.85 -0.60 35.18
N GLU A 92 -5.91 -0.38 36.10
CA GLU A 92 -4.53 -0.01 35.76
C GLU A 92 -3.87 -1.02 34.81
N GLY A 93 -4.14 -2.32 35.01
CA GLY A 93 -3.65 -3.40 34.13
C GLY A 93 -4.18 -3.28 32.71
N GLN A 94 -5.49 -3.08 32.54
CA GLN A 94 -6.12 -2.88 31.23
C GLN A 94 -5.61 -1.62 30.55
N LEU A 95 -5.45 -0.52 31.29
CA LEU A 95 -4.90 0.72 30.73
C LEU A 95 -3.45 0.53 30.26
N SER A 96 -2.63 -0.20 31.02
CA SER A 96 -1.27 -0.53 30.62
C SER A 96 -1.23 -1.40 29.36
N GLU A 97 -2.07 -2.43 29.31
CA GLU A 97 -2.18 -3.31 28.13
C GLU A 97 -2.63 -2.54 26.89
N LEU A 98 -3.62 -1.65 27.04
CA LEU A 98 -4.10 -0.80 25.96
C LEU A 98 -3.01 0.14 25.40
N LYS A 99 -2.19 0.73 26.28
CA LYS A 99 -1.06 1.57 25.88
C LYS A 99 -0.01 0.78 25.10
N ASN A 100 0.32 -0.43 25.57
CA ASN A 100 1.27 -1.30 24.89
C ASN A 100 0.73 -1.73 23.51
N TRP A 101 -0.55 -2.08 23.42
CA TRP A 101 -1.20 -2.41 22.17
C TRP A 101 -1.19 -1.24 21.17
N TYR A 102 -1.49 -0.03 21.64
CA TYR A 102 -1.40 1.18 20.80
C TYR A 102 0.03 1.43 20.31
N GLN A 103 1.03 1.32 21.18
CA GLN A 103 2.42 1.50 20.81
C GLN A 103 2.85 0.47 19.75
N ALA A 104 2.44 -0.79 19.91
CA ALA A 104 2.70 -1.84 18.92
C ALA A 104 2.07 -1.51 17.55
N TRP A 105 0.89 -0.89 17.51
CA TRP A 105 0.30 -0.38 16.27
C TRP A 105 1.11 0.76 15.62
N LEU A 106 1.80 1.59 16.41
CA LEU A 106 2.67 2.63 15.88
C LEU A 106 3.95 2.03 15.30
N ASP A 107 4.60 1.16 16.06
CA ASP A 107 5.89 0.54 15.71
C ASP A 107 5.77 -0.45 14.54
N GLY A 108 4.62 -1.11 14.42
CA GLY A 108 4.36 -2.12 13.39
C GLY A 108 4.27 -1.58 11.95
N THR A 109 4.28 -0.26 11.72
CA THR A 109 4.10 0.31 10.36
C THR A 109 5.19 -0.16 9.37
N ASN A 110 6.42 -0.33 9.83
CA ASN A 110 7.53 -0.77 8.97
C ASN A 110 7.63 -2.29 8.86
N THR A 111 7.22 -3.02 9.89
CA THR A 111 7.26 -4.49 9.93
C THR A 111 5.95 -5.14 9.46
N GLN A 112 4.89 -4.34 9.31
CA GLN A 112 3.53 -4.74 8.98
C GLN A 112 2.95 -5.81 9.93
N THR A 113 3.53 -5.93 11.13
CA THR A 113 3.10 -6.89 12.14
C THR A 113 1.88 -6.34 12.85
N ILE A 114 0.77 -7.06 12.74
CA ILE A 114 -0.49 -6.69 13.39
C ILE A 114 -0.41 -7.10 14.85
N PRO A 115 -0.58 -6.17 15.81
CA PRO A 115 -0.53 -6.53 17.22
C PRO A 115 -1.79 -7.29 17.64
N GLU A 116 -1.60 -8.27 18.52
CA GLU A 116 -2.71 -9.03 19.10
C GLU A 116 -3.62 -8.10 19.91
N LYS A 117 -4.92 -8.15 19.61
CA LYS A 117 -5.92 -7.34 20.30
C LYS A 117 -6.11 -7.85 21.73
N PRO A 118 -6.03 -6.98 22.76
CA PRO A 118 -6.37 -7.33 24.13
C PRO A 118 -7.73 -8.05 24.24
N GLU A 119 -7.79 -9.17 24.94
CA GLU A 119 -8.98 -10.04 24.96
C GLU A 119 -10.24 -9.36 25.49
N TRP A 120 -10.07 -8.42 26.42
CA TRP A 120 -11.17 -7.66 27.01
C TRP A 120 -11.72 -6.55 26.09
N LEU A 121 -11.04 -6.25 24.98
CA LEU A 121 -11.55 -5.35 23.95
C LEU A 121 -12.50 -6.11 23.01
N THR A 122 -13.79 -6.02 23.30
CA THR A 122 -14.86 -6.41 22.36
C THR A 122 -14.84 -5.48 21.15
#